data_AF-A0A507BZ20-F1
#
_entry.id   AF-A0A507BZ20-F1
#
_cell.length_a   1.000
_cell.length_b   1.000
_cell.length_c   1.000
_cell.angle_alpha   90.00
_cell.angle_beta   90.00
_cell.angle_gamma   90.00
#
_symmetry.space_group_name_H-M   'P 1'
#
loop_
_entity.id
_entity.type
_entity.pdbx_description
1 polymer ?
#
loop_
_entity_poly.entity_id
_entity_poly.type
_entity_poly.pdbx_seq_one_letter_code
_entity_poly.pdbx_strand_id
1 'polypeptide(L)'
;MAFRMGLSGLARAVQRRKASTSSPIGSVAFWWRINLFIVMPALILVGMYSVPKELEHIAHLKEHQKEFVNFPYLRKRKNPFPYGDGDHSLFANKYSNPDPKVDEE
;
A
#
# COMPACT_ATOMS: atom_id res chain seq x y z
N MET A 1 -25.45 52.89 -6.91
CA MET A 1 -24.10 52.83 -6.34
C MET A 1 -23.22 52.02 -7.30
N ALA A 2 -22.47 52.66 -8.20
CA ALA A 2 -21.72 51.97 -9.26
C ALA A 2 -20.32 51.57 -8.76
N PHE A 3 -20.05 50.26 -8.70
CA PHE A 3 -18.76 49.73 -8.30
C PHE A 3 -17.73 49.97 -9.42
N ARG A 4 -16.84 50.94 -9.18
CA ARG A 4 -15.80 51.35 -10.12
C ARG A 4 -14.60 50.41 -9.96
N MET A 5 -14.61 49.29 -10.69
CA MET A 5 -13.40 48.47 -10.84
C MET A 5 -12.37 49.27 -11.64
N GLY A 6 -11.41 49.90 -10.95
CA GLY A 6 -10.31 50.62 -11.58
C GLY A 6 -9.45 49.69 -12.44
N LEU A 7 -8.76 50.23 -13.45
CA LEU A 7 -7.87 49.48 -14.36
C LEU A 7 -6.84 48.59 -13.62
N SER A 8 -6.49 48.92 -12.37
CA SER A 8 -5.64 48.10 -11.50
C SER A 8 -6.25 46.74 -11.14
N GLY A 9 -7.57 46.65 -10.99
CA GLY A 9 -8.28 45.40 -10.67
C GLY A 9 -8.33 44.43 -11.85
N LEU A 10 -8.52 44.97 -13.06
CA LEU A 10 -8.47 44.20 -14.31
C LEU A 10 -7.05 43.69 -14.60
N ALA A 11 -6.03 44.52 -14.42
CA ALA A 11 -4.63 44.10 -14.58
C ALA A 11 -4.27 42.96 -13.61
N ARG A 12 -4.67 43.04 -12.34
CA ARG A 12 -4.47 41.95 -11.36
C ARG A 12 -5.29 40.70 -11.68
N ALA A 13 -6.51 40.83 -12.18
CA ALA A 13 -7.33 39.69 -12.58
C ALA A 13 -6.75 38.96 -13.80
N VAL A 14 -6.23 39.69 -14.79
CA VAL A 14 -5.53 39.14 -15.95
C VAL A 14 -4.20 38.48 -15.52
N GLN A 15 -3.46 39.11 -14.61
CA GLN A 15 -2.21 38.55 -14.09
C GLN A 15 -2.44 37.31 -13.22
N ARG A 16 -3.52 37.27 -12.42
CA ARG A 16 -3.94 36.07 -11.69
C ARG A 16 -4.36 34.94 -12.62
N ARG A 17 -5.06 35.23 -13.73
CA ARG A 17 -5.40 34.22 -14.75
C ARG A 17 -4.15 33.64 -15.41
N LYS A 18 -3.16 34.49 -15.75
CA LYS A 18 -1.86 34.05 -16.29
C LYS A 18 -1.04 33.24 -15.28
N ALA A 19 -1.11 33.58 -14.00
CA ALA A 19 -0.46 32.83 -12.92
C ALA A 19 -1.15 31.48 -12.64
N SER A 20 -2.48 31.41 -12.75
CA SER A 20 -3.23 30.13 -12.67
C SER A 20 -3.05 29.25 -13.91
N THR A 21 -2.58 29.81 -15.03
CA THR A 21 -2.17 29.08 -16.23
C THR A 21 -0.67 28.82 -16.26
N SER A 22 0.02 28.76 -15.11
CA SER A 22 1.35 28.15 -15.05
C SER A 22 1.22 26.74 -15.63
N SER A 23 1.78 26.52 -16.81
CA SER A 23 1.45 25.38 -17.66
C SER A 23 1.56 24.05 -16.89
N PRO A 24 0.49 23.22 -16.82
CA PRO A 24 0.52 21.95 -16.08
C PRO A 24 1.64 21.02 -16.58
N ILE A 25 2.07 21.21 -17.83
CA ILE A 25 3.18 20.51 -18.48
C ILE A 25 4.49 20.67 -17.70
N GLY A 26 4.77 21.85 -17.14
CA GLY A 26 6.00 22.10 -16.38
C GLY A 26 6.01 21.40 -15.02
N SER A 27 4.86 21.40 -14.33
CA SER A 27 4.68 20.69 -13.06
C SER A 27 4.75 19.18 -13.25
N VAL A 28 4.06 18.64 -14.27
CA VAL A 28 4.09 17.21 -14.59
C VAL A 28 5.51 16.75 -14.94
N ALA A 29 6.23 17.52 -15.76
CA ALA A 29 7.62 17.20 -16.10
C ALA A 29 8.57 17.23 -14.88
N PHE A 30 8.32 18.13 -13.92
CA PHE A 30 9.08 18.16 -12.67
C PHE A 30 8.84 16.90 -11.82
N TRP A 31 7.57 16.52 -11.62
CA TRP A 31 7.23 15.29 -10.87
C TRP A 31 7.75 14.03 -11.57
N TRP A 32 7.74 13.98 -12.90
CA TRP A 32 8.30 12.85 -13.63
C TRP A 32 9.81 12.70 -13.40
N ARG A 33 10.55 13.82 -13.37
CA ARG A 33 11.98 13.81 -13.03
C ARG A 33 12.23 13.35 -11.59
N ILE A 34 11.44 13.81 -10.62
CA ILE A 34 11.57 13.31 -9.23
C ILE A 34 11.37 11.80 -9.16
N ASN A 35 10.34 11.29 -9.83
CA ASN A 35 10.09 9.85 -9.84
C ASN A 35 11.28 9.08 -10.43
N LEU A 36 11.83 9.55 -11.56
CA LEU A 36 12.96 8.87 -12.21
C LEU A 36 14.28 8.98 -11.45
N PHE A 37 14.61 10.15 -10.91
CA PHE A 37 15.93 10.40 -10.33
C PHE A 37 16.01 10.13 -8.83
N ILE A 38 14.86 10.10 -8.13
CA ILE A 38 14.83 9.92 -6.68
C ILE A 38 14.07 8.65 -6.31
N VAL A 39 12.81 8.54 -6.75
CA VAL A 39 11.94 7.42 -6.31
C VAL A 39 12.43 6.09 -6.87
N MET A 40 12.77 6.02 -8.17
CA MET A 40 13.23 4.78 -8.80
C MET A 40 14.53 4.24 -8.18
N PRO A 41 15.61 5.03 -8.00
CA PRO A 41 16.79 4.56 -7.29
C PRO A 41 16.51 4.16 -5.84
N ALA A 42 15.66 4.91 -5.12
CA ALA A 42 15.28 4.57 -3.76
C ALA A 42 14.55 3.22 -3.68
N LEU A 43 13.62 2.96 -4.60
CA LEU A 43 12.91 1.68 -4.67
C LEU A 43 13.85 0.52 -4.99
N ILE A 44 14.84 0.72 -5.87
CA ILE A 44 15.86 -0.29 -6.17
C ILE A 44 16.67 -0.60 -4.90
N LEU A 45 17.13 0.42 -4.17
CA LEU A 45 17.89 0.24 -2.92
C LEU A 45 17.07 -0.50 -1.85
N VAL A 46 15.80 -0.13 -1.69
CA VAL A 46 14.88 -0.83 -0.77
C VAL A 46 14.68 -2.28 -1.21
N GLY A 47 14.47 -2.53 -2.50
CA GLY A 47 14.32 -3.87 -3.06
C GLY A 47 15.55 -4.74 -2.86
N MET A 48 16.76 -4.21 -3.08
CA MET A 48 18.01 -4.92 -2.82
C MET A 48 18.16 -5.35 -1.35
N TYR A 49 17.61 -4.58 -0.42
CA TYR A 49 17.64 -4.89 1.01
C TYR A 49 16.52 -5.84 1.44
N SER A 50 15.29 -5.65 0.95
CA SER A 50 14.12 -6.40 1.41
C SER A 50 13.94 -7.75 0.72
N VAL A 51 14.25 -7.83 -0.58
CA VAL A 51 14.00 -9.06 -1.38
C VAL A 51 14.76 -10.27 -0.84
N PRO A 52 16.07 -10.21 -0.54
CA PRO A 52 16.79 -11.38 -0.03
C PRO A 52 16.19 -11.90 1.28
N LYS A 53 15.81 -10.98 2.18
CA LYS A 53 15.18 -11.32 3.47
C LYS A 53 13.80 -11.95 3.30
N GLU A 54 13.02 -11.45 2.35
CA GLU A 54 11.72 -12.01 2.05
C GLU A 54 11.85 -13.42 1.43
N LEU A 55 12.85 -13.65 0.58
CA LEU A 55 13.15 -14.98 0.04
C LEU A 55 13.56 -15.96 1.14
N GLU A 56 14.41 -15.53 2.07
CA GLU A 56 14.78 -16.31 3.26
C GLU A 56 13.56 -16.61 4.14
N HIS A 57 12.69 -15.62 4.36
CA HIS A 57 11.46 -15.79 5.12
C HIS A 57 10.52 -16.82 4.48
N ILE A 58 10.32 -16.74 3.16
CA ILE A 58 9.50 -17.69 2.41
C ILE A 58 10.11 -19.09 2.44
N ALA A 59 11.44 -19.22 2.31
CA ALA A 59 12.13 -20.51 2.40
C ALA A 59 11.95 -21.13 3.80
N HIS A 60 12.18 -20.35 4.85
CA HIS A 60 11.98 -20.78 6.23
C HIS A 60 10.53 -21.21 6.49
N LEU A 61 9.53 -20.48 5.98
CA LEU A 61 8.12 -20.88 6.11
C LEU A 61 7.80 -22.22 5.44
N LYS A 62 8.52 -22.59 4.37
CA LYS A 62 8.32 -23.87 3.67
C LYS A 62 9.00 -25.03 4.40
N GLU A 63 10.22 -24.82 4.89
CA GLU A 63 11.02 -25.84 5.59
C GLU A 63 10.55 -26.05 7.03
N HIS A 64 10.25 -24.97 7.74
CA HIS A 64 9.82 -24.96 9.13
C HIS A 64 8.40 -24.40 9.23
N GLN A 65 7.44 -25.18 8.72
CA GLN A 65 6.03 -24.86 8.89
C GLN A 65 5.69 -24.72 10.36
N LYS A 66 4.91 -23.69 10.69
CA LYS A 66 4.45 -23.51 12.06
C LYS A 66 3.56 -24.69 12.42
N GLU A 67 3.85 -25.37 13.53
CA GLU A 67 2.96 -26.40 14.02
C GLU A 67 1.76 -25.77 14.74
N PHE A 68 0.60 -26.42 14.61
CA PHE A 68 -0.60 -25.98 15.32
C PHE A 68 -0.43 -26.25 16.82
N VAL A 69 -0.49 -25.18 17.61
CA VAL A 69 -0.56 -25.26 19.08
C VAL A 69 -1.88 -24.67 19.51
N ASN A 70 -2.70 -25.49 20.18
CA ASN A 70 -4.04 -25.13 20.61
C ASN A 70 -4.03 -24.21 21.83
N PHE A 71 -3.59 -22.97 21.64
CA PHE A 71 -3.74 -21.95 22.66
C PHE A 71 -5.19 -21.51 22.74
N PRO A 72 -5.78 -21.42 23.95
CA PRO A 72 -7.22 -21.20 24.11
C PRO A 72 -7.69 -19.89 23.49
N TYR A 73 -6.82 -18.89 23.33
CA TYR A 73 -7.14 -17.59 22.73
C TYR A 73 -6.94 -17.52 21.21
N LEU A 74 -6.33 -18.53 20.58
CA LEU A 74 -6.16 -18.60 19.13
C LEU A 74 -7.37 -19.24 18.46
N ARG A 75 -7.63 -18.85 17.21
CA ARG A 75 -8.74 -19.34 16.35
C ARG A 75 -10.13 -19.32 17.03
N LYS A 76 -10.33 -18.53 18.10
CA LYS A 76 -11.65 -18.37 18.74
C LYS A 76 -12.64 -17.77 17.77
N ARG A 77 -13.73 -18.47 17.51
CA ARG A 77 -14.84 -17.98 16.69
C ARG A 77 -16.17 -18.25 17.38
N LYS A 78 -17.05 -17.24 17.33
CA LYS A 78 -18.44 -17.38 17.79
C LYS A 78 -19.33 -17.93 16.67
N ASN A 79 -19.13 -17.44 15.45
CA ASN A 79 -19.86 -17.84 14.25
C ASN A 79 -18.85 -18.20 13.14
N PRO A 80 -19.22 -19.09 12.20
CA PRO A 80 -18.41 -19.39 11.02
C PRO A 80 -18.30 -18.18 10.08
N PHE A 81 -17.27 -18.15 9.24
CA PHE A 81 -17.15 -17.13 8.19
C PHE A 81 -18.21 -17.33 7.10
N PRO A 82 -18.67 -16.25 6.44
CA PRO A 82 -19.73 -16.32 5.43
C PRO A 82 -19.26 -16.81 4.04
N TYR A 83 -18.04 -17.34 3.93
CA TYR A 83 -17.43 -17.77 2.67
C TYR A 83 -16.54 -18.99 2.89
N GLY A 84 -16.21 -19.67 1.79
CA GLY A 84 -15.32 -20.84 1.80
C GLY A 84 -15.89 -21.97 2.64
N ASP A 85 -15.07 -22.49 3.54
CA ASP A 85 -15.39 -23.57 4.48
C ASP A 85 -15.87 -23.07 5.86
N GLY A 86 -15.95 -21.75 6.04
CA GLY A 86 -16.33 -21.12 7.30
C GLY A 86 -15.22 -21.12 8.37
N ASP A 87 -14.12 -21.85 8.16
CA ASP A 87 -12.99 -21.97 9.10
C ASP A 87 -11.70 -21.31 8.61
N HIS A 88 -11.60 -20.85 7.36
CA HIS A 88 -10.43 -20.07 6.93
C HIS A 88 -10.74 -18.58 6.72
N SER A 89 -9.85 -17.71 7.22
CA SER A 89 -9.91 -16.28 6.91
C SER A 89 -9.55 -16.00 5.45
N LEU A 90 -9.94 -14.85 4.89
CA LEU A 90 -9.63 -14.47 3.50
C LEU A 90 -8.14 -14.51 3.15
N PHE A 91 -7.26 -14.25 4.12
CA PHE A 91 -5.80 -14.26 3.95
C PHE A 91 -5.14 -15.40 4.74
N ALA A 92 -5.83 -16.55 4.86
CA ALA A 92 -5.24 -17.73 5.48
C ALA A 92 -4.16 -18.33 4.58
N ASN A 93 -3.00 -18.66 5.16
CA ASN A 93 -1.91 -19.34 4.46
C ASN A 93 -1.57 -20.64 5.19
N LYS A 94 -1.59 -21.76 4.47
CA LYS A 94 -1.32 -23.12 5.00
C LYS A 94 0.02 -23.23 5.75
N TYR A 95 1.04 -22.50 5.31
CA TYR A 95 2.39 -22.56 5.91
C TYR A 95 2.49 -21.80 7.23
N SER A 96 1.72 -20.72 7.41
CA SER A 96 1.74 -19.86 8.60
C SER A 96 0.59 -20.09 9.56
N ASN A 97 -0.55 -20.58 9.04
CA ASN A 97 -1.80 -20.83 9.75
C ASN A 97 -2.14 -22.32 9.62
N PRO A 98 -1.41 -23.19 10.34
CA PRO A 98 -1.68 -24.62 10.32
C PRO A 98 -3.06 -24.93 10.89
N ASP A 99 -3.67 -25.97 10.35
CA ASP A 99 -4.88 -26.55 10.92
C ASP A 99 -4.57 -27.49 12.08
N PRO A 100 -5.54 -27.73 12.98
CA PRO A 100 -5.39 -28.77 13.98
C PRO A 100 -5.02 -30.09 13.32
N LYS A 101 -4.01 -30.78 13.86
CA LYS A 101 -3.76 -32.17 13.48
C LYS A 101 -5.03 -32.93 13.86
N VAL A 102 -5.60 -33.68 12.92
CA VAL A 102 -6.70 -34.60 13.24
C VAL A 102 -6.03 -35.71 14.03
N ASP A 103 -6.37 -35.83 15.30
CA ASP A 103 -5.90 -36.91 16.14
C ASP A 103 -6.37 -38.22 15.48
N GLU A 104 -5.45 -39.01 14.93
CA GLU A 104 -5.74 -40.35 14.42
C GLU A 104 -6.04 -41.23 15.66
N GLU A 105 -7.32 -41.29 16.05
CA GLU A 105 -7.87 -42.34 16.92
C GLU A 105 -8.20 -43.61 16.12
#